data_AF-A0A7X3MF51-F1
#
_entry.id   AF-A0A7X3MF51-F1
#
_cell.length_a   1.000
_cell.length_b   1.000
_cell.length_c   1.000
_cell.angle_alpha   90.00
_cell.angle_beta   90.00
_cell.angle_gamma   90.00
#
_symmetry.space_group_name_H-M   'P 1'
#
loop_
_entity.id
_entity.type
_entity.pdbx_description
1 polymer ?
#
loop_
_entity_poly.entity_id
_entity_poly.type
_entity_poly.pdbx_seq_one_letter_code
_entity_poly.pdbx_strand_id
1 'polypeptide(L)'
;MELYYYTSTDTMRYIIEKGDIFATNIRYMNDSEEYTNGLEELFQLAGNEELVNKWLNDRGRNDIGTEDIKQTFTEENLEKCRRNMDYYSISFCQKNDLLSQWAIYAKESGVSIKMNFENDLYHFYTDSEEKGEKSQWELAPEKVLYFTRDSMEDEKDEYERQAFLILDKLYARDFKDQTEGKDEVWRYVSTFVKRYDFYQEAESRLVFQPTQTAYYPRVQYRMDQKVLKPYLDMICKDGWPIWEIMIGPGFNQQVVYNSVEHFLNHVEIKVGIRDTEDYLKRIEEYWKPYAGELKGIKIYDDLHRHIMDAKAANMRLEAAQIAFDELMQQVCNFIQEDDVCSEGLKKYIKRHRFMNKGIVLSSSSIPFIY
;
A
#
# COMPACT_ATOMS: atom_id res chain seq x y z
N MET A 1 -7.98 -0.68 -3.93
CA MET A 1 -7.52 -1.06 -2.57
C MET A 1 -6.92 0.17 -1.92
N GLU A 2 -7.44 0.59 -0.76
CA GLU A 2 -6.86 1.70 0.00
C GLU A 2 -5.77 1.18 0.94
N LEU A 3 -4.60 1.81 0.88
CA LEU A 3 -3.41 1.44 1.64
C LEU A 3 -2.75 2.68 2.23
N TYR A 4 -2.06 2.51 3.34
CA TYR A 4 -1.50 3.59 4.14
C TYR A 4 -0.01 3.36 4.36
N TYR A 5 0.80 4.34 3.96
CA TYR A 5 2.24 4.34 4.15
C TYR A 5 2.62 5.31 5.25
N TYR A 6 2.94 4.79 6.43
CA TYR A 6 3.35 5.58 7.59
C TYR A 6 4.84 5.90 7.50
N THR A 7 5.18 7.18 7.57
CA THR A 7 6.57 7.61 7.39
C THR A 7 6.83 9.00 7.97
N SER A 8 8.06 9.47 7.89
CA SER A 8 8.44 10.82 8.30
C SER A 8 8.05 11.87 7.26
N THR A 9 7.93 13.13 7.66
CA THR A 9 7.72 14.25 6.73
C THR A 9 8.85 14.41 5.70
N ASP A 10 10.09 14.07 6.05
CA ASP A 10 11.21 14.13 5.11
C ASP A 10 11.12 13.01 4.05
N THR A 11 10.77 11.79 4.47
CA THR A 11 10.51 10.69 3.52
C THR A 11 9.33 11.03 2.61
N MET A 12 8.24 11.55 3.18
CA MET A 12 7.08 12.01 2.42
C MET A 12 7.47 13.04 1.36
N ARG A 13 8.31 14.02 1.71
CA ARG A 13 8.82 15.02 0.77
C ARG A 13 9.52 14.36 -0.42
N TYR A 14 10.41 13.40 -0.19
CA TYR A 14 11.07 12.70 -1.29
C TYR A 14 10.09 11.93 -2.18
N ILE A 15 9.18 11.16 -1.59
CA ILE A 15 8.18 10.37 -2.33
C ILE A 15 7.35 11.27 -3.25
N ILE A 16 6.91 12.42 -2.74
CA ILE A 16 6.01 13.33 -3.45
C ILE A 16 6.76 14.14 -4.51
N GLU A 17 7.98 14.61 -4.25
CA GLU A 17 8.79 15.39 -5.21
C GLU A 17 9.33 14.52 -6.34
N LYS A 18 9.92 13.36 -5.99
CA LYS A 18 10.64 12.51 -6.93
C LYS A 18 9.75 11.46 -7.58
N GLY A 19 8.72 10.98 -6.88
CA GLY A 19 7.81 9.94 -7.33
C GLY A 19 8.37 8.52 -7.17
N ASP A 20 9.29 8.32 -6.23
CA ASP A 20 9.95 7.06 -5.94
C ASP A 20 9.68 6.57 -4.50
N ILE A 21 9.63 5.26 -4.31
CA ILE A 21 9.61 4.63 -2.99
C ILE A 21 10.65 3.53 -2.97
N PHE A 22 11.40 3.44 -1.89
CA PHE A 22 12.42 2.42 -1.77
C PHE A 22 11.84 1.06 -1.40
N ALA A 23 11.93 0.10 -2.32
CA ALA A 23 11.70 -1.31 -2.01
C ALA A 23 12.95 -1.86 -1.30
N THR A 24 12.80 -2.34 -0.07
CA THR A 24 13.92 -2.79 0.76
C THR A 24 14.12 -4.29 0.61
N ASN A 25 15.37 -4.75 0.54
CA ASN A 25 15.61 -6.19 0.49
C ASN A 25 15.04 -6.87 1.74
N ILE A 26 14.32 -7.98 1.55
CA ILE A 26 13.56 -8.65 2.61
C ILE A 26 14.42 -9.10 3.81
N ARG A 27 15.73 -9.34 3.61
CA ARG A 27 16.66 -9.71 4.70
C ARG A 27 16.90 -8.59 5.71
N TYR A 28 16.63 -7.35 5.32
CA TYR A 28 16.97 -6.15 6.09
C TYR A 28 15.72 -5.37 6.53
N MET A 29 14.56 -6.05 6.50
CA MET A 29 13.32 -5.56 7.11
C MET A 29 13.46 -5.47 8.63
N ASN A 30 12.49 -4.85 9.30
CA ASN A 30 12.56 -4.61 10.75
C ASN A 30 12.56 -5.90 11.58
N ASP A 31 11.93 -6.97 11.08
CA ASP A 31 12.00 -8.31 11.64
C ASP A 31 12.87 -9.18 10.72
N SER A 32 14.11 -9.44 11.13
CA SER A 32 15.08 -10.21 10.34
C SER A 32 14.74 -11.70 10.24
N GLU A 33 13.87 -12.21 11.13
CA GLU A 33 13.45 -13.61 11.14
C GLU A 33 12.14 -13.83 10.38
N GLU A 34 11.46 -12.76 9.94
CA GLU A 34 10.12 -12.84 9.36
C GLU A 34 10.06 -13.76 8.14
N TYR A 35 10.99 -13.60 7.19
CA TYR A 35 11.02 -14.44 5.99
C TYR A 35 11.39 -15.89 6.30
N THR A 36 12.33 -16.12 7.22
CA THR A 36 12.73 -17.49 7.60
C THR A 36 11.59 -18.20 8.33
N ASN A 37 10.86 -17.49 9.19
CA ASN A 37 9.64 -17.99 9.83
C ASN A 37 8.57 -18.32 8.78
N GLY A 38 8.38 -17.44 7.80
CA GLY A 38 7.47 -17.70 6.68
C GLY A 38 7.85 -18.94 5.86
N LEU A 39 9.14 -19.24 5.66
CA LEU A 39 9.57 -20.49 5.02
C LEU A 39 9.23 -21.72 5.87
N GLU A 40 9.48 -21.64 7.17
CA GLU A 40 9.25 -22.74 8.12
C GLU A 40 7.77 -23.08 8.28
N GLU A 41 6.91 -22.06 8.41
CA GLU A 41 5.47 -22.27 8.52
C GLU A 41 4.89 -22.95 7.27
N LEU A 42 5.39 -22.60 6.08
CA LEU A 42 5.00 -23.27 4.84
C LEU A 42 5.49 -24.72 4.78
N PHE A 43 6.71 -25.00 5.27
CA PHE A 43 7.23 -26.36 5.40
C PHE A 43 6.36 -27.21 6.34
N GLN A 44 6.01 -26.67 7.51
CA GLN A 44 5.15 -27.35 8.48
C GLN A 44 3.74 -27.58 7.92
N LEU A 45 3.18 -26.59 7.21
CA LEU A 45 1.87 -26.72 6.57
C LEU A 45 1.87 -27.80 5.47
N ALA A 46 2.89 -27.82 4.62
CA ALA A 46 3.03 -28.84 3.58
C ALA A 46 3.18 -30.27 4.16
N GLY A 47 3.75 -30.40 5.36
CA GLY A 47 3.83 -31.65 6.11
C GLY A 47 2.54 -32.06 6.82
N ASN A 48 1.54 -31.18 6.91
CA ASN A 48 0.25 -31.48 7.55
C ASN A 48 -0.68 -32.22 6.59
N GLU A 49 -0.57 -33.56 6.55
CA GLU A 49 -1.34 -34.40 5.64
C GLU A 49 -2.87 -34.23 5.78
N GLU A 50 -3.37 -34.01 6.99
CA GLU A 50 -4.81 -33.86 7.24
C GLU A 50 -5.34 -32.61 6.52
N LEU A 51 -4.71 -31.45 6.75
CA LEU A 51 -5.12 -30.18 6.14
C LEU A 51 -4.90 -30.17 4.64
N VAL A 52 -3.77 -30.70 4.17
CA VAL A 52 -3.47 -30.78 2.74
C VAL A 52 -4.50 -31.66 2.02
N ASN A 53 -4.83 -32.84 2.55
CA ASN A 53 -5.85 -33.70 1.96
C ASN A 53 -7.23 -33.05 1.98
N LYS A 54 -7.57 -32.36 3.07
CA LYS A 54 -8.82 -31.62 3.17
C LYS A 54 -8.90 -30.52 2.10
N TRP A 55 -7.85 -29.71 1.95
CA TRP A 55 -7.76 -28.68 0.92
C TRP A 55 -7.87 -29.25 -0.50
N LEU A 56 -7.15 -30.34 -0.81
CA LEU A 56 -7.21 -31.02 -2.11
C LEU A 56 -8.65 -31.45 -2.44
N ASN A 57 -9.34 -32.06 -1.47
CA ASN A 57 -10.73 -32.50 -1.62
C ASN A 57 -11.69 -31.31 -1.81
N ASP A 58 -11.60 -30.29 -0.96
CA ASP A 58 -12.48 -29.12 -0.98
C ASP A 58 -12.31 -28.28 -2.25
N ARG A 59 -11.09 -28.21 -2.80
CA ARG A 59 -10.79 -27.53 -4.07
C ARG A 59 -10.94 -28.43 -5.30
N GLY A 60 -11.25 -29.72 -5.13
CA GLY A 60 -11.36 -30.70 -6.21
C GLY A 60 -10.06 -30.85 -7.02
N ARG A 61 -8.91 -30.76 -6.37
CA ARG A 61 -7.57 -30.80 -6.98
C ARG A 61 -7.11 -32.24 -7.18
N ASN A 62 -7.46 -32.82 -8.31
CA ASN A 62 -6.98 -34.14 -8.73
C ASN A 62 -5.64 -34.07 -9.49
N ASP A 63 -5.14 -32.87 -9.73
CA ASP A 63 -3.93 -32.55 -10.49
C ASP A 63 -2.65 -32.50 -9.65
N ILE A 64 -2.77 -32.59 -8.32
CA ILE A 64 -1.65 -32.53 -7.37
C ILE A 64 -1.74 -33.74 -6.44
N GLY A 65 -0.69 -34.54 -6.37
CA GLY A 65 -0.54 -35.56 -5.35
C GLY A 65 0.07 -35.01 -4.07
N THR A 66 -0.31 -35.54 -2.90
CA THR A 66 0.35 -35.24 -1.63
C THR A 66 1.85 -35.55 -1.65
N GLU A 67 2.25 -36.57 -2.41
CA GLU A 67 3.65 -36.92 -2.62
C GLU A 67 4.41 -35.83 -3.38
N ASP A 68 3.78 -35.17 -4.36
CA ASP A 68 4.40 -34.06 -5.11
C ASP A 68 4.69 -32.86 -4.21
N ILE A 69 3.82 -32.64 -3.21
CA ILE A 69 3.98 -31.61 -2.19
C ILE A 69 5.19 -31.96 -1.31
N LYS A 70 5.26 -33.19 -0.79
CA LYS A 70 6.38 -33.65 0.05
C LYS A 70 7.73 -33.60 -0.65
N GLN A 71 7.79 -33.95 -1.93
CA GLN A 71 9.01 -33.86 -2.73
C GLN A 71 9.49 -32.42 -2.94
N THR A 72 8.58 -31.44 -2.83
CA THR A 72 8.91 -30.01 -2.93
C THR A 72 9.42 -29.47 -1.59
N PHE A 73 8.70 -29.78 -0.51
CA PHE A 73 8.98 -29.28 0.84
C PHE A 73 9.88 -30.24 1.62
N THR A 74 11.13 -30.38 1.17
CA THR A 74 12.18 -31.15 1.85
C THR A 74 13.08 -30.25 2.70
N GLU A 75 13.78 -30.81 3.70
CA GLU A 75 14.77 -30.05 4.49
C GLU A 75 15.90 -29.47 3.63
N GLU A 76 16.34 -30.20 2.59
CA GLU A 76 17.34 -29.71 1.66
C GLU A 76 16.85 -28.47 0.89
N ASN A 77 15.61 -28.50 0.41
CA ASN A 77 15.00 -27.36 -0.28
C ASN A 77 14.73 -26.18 0.66
N LEU A 78 14.38 -26.44 1.93
CA LEU A 78 14.28 -25.39 2.95
C LEU A 78 15.60 -24.64 3.12
N GLU A 79 16.70 -25.38 3.28
CA GLU A 79 18.05 -24.80 3.40
C GLU A 79 18.47 -24.02 2.15
N LYS A 80 18.11 -24.50 0.97
CA LYS A 80 18.31 -23.78 -0.30
C LYS A 80 17.50 -22.48 -0.33
N CYS A 81 16.25 -22.49 0.11
CA CYS A 81 15.39 -21.31 0.15
C CYS A 81 15.88 -20.26 1.16
N ARG A 82 16.40 -20.68 2.32
CA ARG A 82 17.00 -19.78 3.33
C ARG A 82 18.22 -19.00 2.80
N ARG A 83 18.95 -19.56 1.84
CA ARG A 83 20.14 -18.91 1.26
C ARG A 83 19.75 -17.81 0.26
N ASN A 84 18.65 -17.99 -0.47
CA ASN A 84 18.21 -17.11 -1.55
C ASN A 84 17.10 -16.17 -1.07
N MET A 85 17.44 -14.91 -0.78
CA MET A 85 16.52 -13.89 -0.25
C MET A 85 16.61 -12.61 -1.07
N ASP A 86 16.53 -12.76 -2.39
CA ASP A 86 16.76 -11.67 -3.35
C ASP A 86 15.48 -10.90 -3.71
N TYR A 87 14.48 -10.92 -2.83
CA TYR A 87 13.27 -10.12 -3.00
C TYR A 87 13.42 -8.76 -2.35
N TYR A 88 12.70 -7.78 -2.90
CA TYR A 88 12.58 -6.45 -2.34
C TYR A 88 11.11 -6.16 -2.12
N SER A 89 10.77 -5.52 -1.00
CA SER A 89 9.38 -5.23 -0.68
C SER A 89 9.14 -3.78 -0.28
N ILE A 90 7.92 -3.32 -0.55
CA ILE A 90 7.34 -2.11 0.03
C ILE A 90 6.11 -2.55 0.81
N SER A 91 6.11 -2.22 2.10
CA SER A 91 5.04 -2.56 3.04
C SER A 91 4.09 -1.38 3.23
N PHE A 92 2.80 -1.68 3.26
CA PHE A 92 1.71 -0.75 3.53
C PHE A 92 0.80 -1.33 4.61
N CYS A 93 0.09 -0.46 5.32
CA CYS A 93 -0.96 -0.84 6.26
C CYS A 93 -2.33 -0.70 5.60
N GLN A 94 -3.28 -1.60 5.88
CA GLN A 94 -4.66 -1.49 5.42
C GLN A 94 -5.52 -0.58 6.32
N LYS A 95 -5.01 -0.15 7.48
CA LYS A 95 -5.73 0.67 8.46
C LYS A 95 -5.13 2.08 8.51
N ASN A 96 -6.01 3.07 8.40
CA ASN A 96 -5.63 4.47 8.65
C ASN A 96 -5.62 4.77 10.15
N ASP A 97 -4.93 5.85 10.52
CA ASP A 97 -4.87 6.41 11.87
C ASP A 97 -4.62 5.35 12.97
N LEU A 98 -3.65 4.45 12.76
CA LEU A 98 -3.33 3.35 13.67
C LEU A 98 -2.17 3.70 14.62
N LEU A 99 -2.43 3.73 15.94
CA LEU A 99 -1.46 4.17 16.96
C LEU A 99 -0.12 3.41 16.92
N SER A 100 -0.15 2.09 16.74
CA SER A 100 1.08 1.30 16.65
C SER A 100 1.94 1.70 15.44
N GLN A 101 1.31 2.04 14.31
CA GLN A 101 2.01 2.47 13.10
C GLN A 101 2.59 3.87 13.27
N TRP A 102 1.86 4.78 13.91
CA TRP A 102 2.37 6.10 14.28
C TRP A 102 3.64 5.99 15.13
N ALA A 103 3.60 5.18 16.19
CA ALA A 103 4.69 5.03 17.14
C ALA A 103 5.96 4.43 16.50
N ILE A 104 5.80 3.44 15.62
CA ILE A 104 6.94 2.68 15.05
C ILE A 104 7.52 3.40 13.83
N TYR A 105 6.68 3.84 12.89
CA TYR A 105 7.13 4.23 11.54
C TYR A 105 7.13 5.74 11.30
N ALA A 106 6.16 6.45 11.86
CA ALA A 106 6.01 7.89 11.61
C ALA A 106 6.75 8.75 12.64
N LYS A 107 6.94 8.23 13.87
CA LYS A 107 7.52 8.95 15.03
C LYS A 107 6.73 10.24 15.32
N GLU A 108 7.26 11.09 16.21
CA GLU A 108 6.67 12.42 16.44
C GLU A 108 6.68 13.24 15.13
N SER A 109 5.57 13.91 14.83
CA SER A 109 5.42 14.74 13.62
C SER A 109 5.46 14.00 12.28
N GLY A 110 5.25 12.68 12.25
CA GLY A 110 5.19 11.92 10.99
C GLY A 110 3.85 12.05 10.25
N VAL A 111 3.74 11.33 9.14
CA VAL A 111 2.56 11.32 8.27
C VAL A 111 2.14 9.91 7.89
N SER A 112 0.86 9.76 7.55
CA SER A 112 0.32 8.59 6.84
C SER A 112 -0.07 9.04 5.43
N ILE A 113 0.51 8.40 4.42
CA ILE A 113 0.18 8.65 3.03
C ILE A 113 -0.85 7.61 2.59
N LYS A 114 -2.08 8.04 2.32
CA LYS A 114 -3.12 7.19 1.74
C LYS A 114 -2.86 7.03 0.25
N MET A 115 -2.80 5.79 -0.20
CA MET A 115 -2.70 5.40 -1.59
C MET A 115 -3.92 4.57 -1.99
N ASN A 116 -4.49 4.87 -3.16
CA ASN A 116 -5.63 4.13 -3.69
C ASN A 116 -5.23 3.35 -4.95
N PHE A 117 -4.96 2.06 -4.78
CA PHE A 117 -4.62 1.14 -5.86
C PHE A 117 -5.91 0.62 -6.51
N GLU A 118 -6.44 1.36 -7.49
CA GLU A 118 -7.71 1.07 -8.15
C GLU A 118 -7.60 0.12 -9.34
N ASN A 119 -6.43 0.09 -9.99
CA ASN A 119 -6.17 -0.81 -11.11
C ASN A 119 -5.74 -2.19 -10.61
N ASP A 120 -6.03 -3.22 -11.40
CA ASP A 120 -5.60 -4.60 -11.11
C ASP A 120 -4.07 -4.73 -11.13
N LEU A 121 -3.36 -3.96 -11.97
CA LEU A 121 -1.91 -3.95 -12.06
C LEU A 121 -1.37 -2.53 -12.22
N TYR A 122 -0.21 -2.29 -11.62
CA TYR A 122 0.56 -1.06 -11.74
C TYR A 122 1.94 -1.36 -12.32
N HIS A 123 2.43 -0.49 -13.21
CA HIS A 123 3.75 -0.62 -13.81
C HIS A 123 4.79 0.10 -12.96
N PHE A 124 5.79 -0.64 -12.52
CA PHE A 124 6.92 -0.14 -11.74
C PHE A 124 8.22 -0.33 -12.50
N TYR A 125 9.16 0.58 -12.29
CA TYR A 125 10.49 0.44 -12.84
C TYR A 125 11.59 1.05 -11.96
N THR A 126 12.81 0.59 -12.18
CA THR A 126 14.03 1.17 -11.61
C THR A 126 15.19 1.13 -12.62
N ASP A 127 16.28 1.83 -12.33
CA ASP A 127 17.50 1.74 -13.13
C ASP A 127 18.04 0.31 -13.13
N SER A 128 18.50 -0.18 -14.28
CA SER A 128 19.22 -1.46 -14.35
C SER A 128 20.74 -1.27 -14.26
N GLU A 129 21.47 -2.39 -14.12
CA GLU A 129 22.93 -2.41 -14.25
C GLU A 129 23.38 -2.02 -15.67
N GLU A 130 22.56 -2.30 -16.68
CA GLU A 130 22.80 -1.94 -18.06
C GLU A 130 22.42 -0.48 -18.33
N LYS A 131 23.35 0.29 -18.90
CA LYS A 131 23.18 1.73 -19.04
C LYS A 131 22.10 2.05 -20.07
N GLY A 132 21.04 2.72 -19.62
CA GLY A 132 19.92 3.15 -20.46
C GLY A 132 18.72 2.22 -20.41
N GLU A 133 18.89 1.01 -19.86
CA GLU A 133 17.85 0.02 -19.70
C GLU A 133 17.21 0.09 -18.31
N LYS A 134 15.96 -0.38 -18.21
CA LYS A 134 15.15 -0.37 -16.99
C LYS A 134 14.69 -1.77 -16.64
N SER A 135 14.76 -2.10 -15.35
CA SER A 135 14.07 -3.26 -14.79
C SER A 135 12.62 -2.89 -14.52
N GLN A 136 11.68 -3.73 -14.91
CA GLN A 136 10.25 -3.39 -14.91
C GLN A 136 9.42 -4.54 -14.33
N TRP A 137 8.34 -4.18 -13.66
CA TRP A 137 7.37 -5.12 -13.09
C TRP A 137 5.95 -4.61 -13.27
N GLU A 138 5.01 -5.54 -13.36
CA GLU A 138 3.57 -5.29 -13.30
C GLU A 138 3.03 -5.98 -12.06
N LEU A 139 2.66 -5.20 -11.05
CA LEU A 139 2.31 -5.73 -9.73
C LEU A 139 1.07 -5.05 -9.17
N ALA A 140 0.38 -5.78 -8.31
CA ALA A 140 -0.64 -5.28 -7.41
C ALA A 140 -0.17 -5.47 -5.96
N PRO A 141 -0.52 -4.59 -5.02
CA PRO A 141 -0.31 -4.89 -3.61
C PRO A 141 -1.11 -6.11 -3.20
N GLU A 142 -0.47 -7.06 -2.53
CA GLU A 142 -1.12 -8.26 -1.99
C GLU A 142 -1.14 -8.24 -0.47
N LYS A 143 -2.18 -8.82 0.13
CA LYS A 143 -2.30 -8.91 1.59
C LYS A 143 -1.29 -9.89 2.17
N VAL A 144 -0.70 -9.53 3.29
CA VAL A 144 0.07 -10.46 4.12
C VAL A 144 -0.87 -11.46 4.79
N LEU A 145 -0.46 -12.72 4.81
CA LEU A 145 -1.13 -13.85 5.44
C LEU A 145 -0.50 -14.06 6.82
N TYR A 146 -1.30 -13.81 7.85
CA TYR A 146 -0.91 -13.97 9.24
C TYR A 146 -1.12 -15.42 9.65
N PHE A 147 -0.02 -16.16 9.78
CA PHE A 147 -0.06 -17.62 9.92
C PHE A 147 1.11 -18.10 10.77
N THR A 148 0.79 -18.67 11.92
CA THR A 148 1.75 -19.30 12.84
C THR A 148 1.02 -20.38 13.61
N ARG A 149 1.44 -21.64 13.45
CA ARG A 149 0.75 -22.76 14.10
C ARG A 149 0.61 -22.56 15.61
N ASP A 150 1.71 -22.22 16.27
CA ASP A 150 1.78 -22.17 17.73
C ASP A 150 1.00 -20.96 18.30
N SER A 151 0.92 -19.84 17.58
CA SER A 151 0.11 -18.67 17.99
C SER A 151 -1.39 -18.81 17.69
N MET A 152 -1.79 -19.84 16.93
CA MET A 152 -3.17 -20.02 16.45
C MET A 152 -3.81 -21.32 16.97
N GLU A 153 -3.22 -21.96 18.00
CA GLU A 153 -3.72 -23.24 18.55
C GLU A 153 -5.19 -23.19 18.99
N ASP A 154 -5.61 -22.05 19.55
CA ASP A 154 -6.98 -21.79 20.02
C ASP A 154 -7.91 -21.29 18.90
N GLU A 155 -7.38 -20.95 17.72
CA GLU A 155 -8.11 -20.33 16.59
C GLU A 155 -8.13 -21.25 15.36
N LYS A 156 -8.51 -22.52 15.55
CA LYS A 156 -8.43 -23.58 14.52
C LYS A 156 -9.10 -23.23 13.18
N ASP A 157 -10.28 -22.61 13.23
CA ASP A 157 -11.02 -22.23 12.01
C ASP A 157 -10.27 -21.16 11.20
N GLU A 158 -9.66 -20.20 11.89
CA GLU A 158 -8.85 -19.15 11.24
C GLU A 158 -7.52 -19.72 10.71
N TYR A 159 -6.89 -20.62 11.46
CA TYR A 159 -5.68 -21.33 11.00
C TYR A 159 -5.96 -22.12 9.72
N GLU A 160 -7.04 -22.89 9.67
CA GLU A 160 -7.45 -23.62 8.47
C GLU A 160 -7.74 -22.68 7.30
N ARG A 161 -8.46 -21.58 7.55
CA ARG A 161 -8.77 -20.59 6.52
C ARG A 161 -7.50 -19.98 5.92
N GLN A 162 -6.53 -19.61 6.75
CA GLN A 162 -5.25 -19.06 6.30
C GLN A 162 -4.40 -20.11 5.59
N ALA A 163 -4.35 -21.34 6.11
CA ALA A 163 -3.70 -22.47 5.46
C ALA A 163 -4.23 -22.71 4.03
N PHE A 164 -5.55 -22.63 3.84
CA PHE A 164 -6.17 -22.81 2.52
C PHE A 164 -5.80 -21.68 1.57
N LEU A 165 -5.78 -20.42 2.04
CA LEU A 165 -5.32 -19.28 1.23
C LEU A 165 -3.86 -19.43 0.80
N ILE A 166 -3.00 -19.90 1.73
CA ILE A 166 -1.60 -20.18 1.47
C ILE A 166 -1.45 -21.28 0.41
N LEU A 167 -2.15 -22.41 0.56
CA LEU A 167 -2.11 -23.53 -0.39
C LEU A 167 -2.66 -23.12 -1.77
N ASP A 168 -3.74 -22.33 -1.80
CA ASP A 168 -4.27 -21.75 -3.03
C ASP A 168 -3.20 -20.89 -3.74
N LYS A 169 -2.40 -20.11 -3.00
CA LYS A 169 -1.30 -19.28 -3.54
C LYS A 169 -0.12 -20.13 -4.04
N LEU A 170 0.30 -21.12 -3.25
CA LEU A 170 1.40 -22.03 -3.60
C LEU A 170 1.11 -22.85 -4.86
N TYR A 171 -0.16 -23.18 -5.09
CA TYR A 171 -0.58 -24.09 -6.15
C TYR A 171 -1.59 -23.44 -7.11
N ALA A 172 -1.52 -22.13 -7.28
CA ALA A 172 -2.31 -21.42 -8.29
C ALA A 172 -2.03 -22.01 -9.69
N ARG A 173 -3.06 -22.07 -10.54
CA ARG A 173 -3.04 -22.83 -11.80
C ARG A 173 -1.94 -22.37 -12.79
N ASP A 174 -1.47 -21.14 -12.67
CA ASP A 174 -0.47 -20.56 -13.57
C ASP A 174 0.96 -21.05 -13.30
N PHE A 175 1.22 -21.65 -12.13
CA PHE A 175 2.55 -22.19 -11.78
C PHE A 175 2.79 -23.64 -12.25
N LYS A 176 1.85 -24.22 -13.02
CA LYS A 176 1.84 -25.66 -13.33
C LYS A 176 2.95 -26.15 -14.26
N ASP A 177 3.63 -25.27 -15.00
CA ASP A 177 4.44 -25.71 -16.14
C ASP A 177 5.94 -25.83 -15.88
N GLN A 178 6.43 -25.70 -14.64
CA GLN A 178 7.85 -25.85 -14.36
C GLN A 178 8.10 -26.63 -13.07
N THR A 179 8.50 -27.89 -13.22
CA THR A 179 9.25 -28.61 -12.16
C THR A 179 10.51 -27.82 -11.75
N GLU A 180 11.05 -26.99 -12.66
CA GLU A 180 12.01 -25.91 -12.39
C GLU A 180 11.30 -24.63 -11.89
N GLY A 181 10.84 -24.61 -10.64
CA GLY A 181 10.19 -23.38 -10.14
C GLY A 181 9.44 -23.50 -8.83
N LYS A 182 9.17 -24.71 -8.35
CA LYS A 182 8.44 -24.87 -7.08
C LYS A 182 9.16 -24.26 -5.88
N ASP A 183 10.49 -24.35 -5.82
CA ASP A 183 11.30 -23.65 -4.81
C ASP A 183 11.16 -22.12 -4.91
N GLU A 184 10.97 -21.60 -6.13
CA GLU A 184 10.76 -20.16 -6.36
C GLU A 184 9.37 -19.72 -5.88
N VAL A 185 8.35 -20.52 -6.14
CA VAL A 185 6.98 -20.26 -5.63
C VAL A 185 6.96 -20.31 -4.10
N TRP A 186 7.63 -21.30 -3.48
CA TRP A 186 7.77 -21.36 -2.04
C TRP A 186 8.41 -20.07 -1.50
N ARG A 187 9.58 -19.70 -2.02
CA ARG A 187 10.26 -18.46 -1.63
C ARG A 187 9.38 -17.21 -1.81
N TYR A 188 8.73 -17.08 -2.96
CA TYR A 188 7.84 -15.95 -3.23
C TYR A 188 6.68 -15.89 -2.23
N VAL A 189 5.98 -17.00 -1.99
CA VAL A 189 4.85 -17.03 -1.04
C VAL A 189 5.29 -16.73 0.38
N SER A 190 6.48 -17.17 0.80
CA SER A 190 7.05 -16.82 2.11
C SER A 190 7.22 -15.31 2.32
N THR A 191 7.38 -14.52 1.26
CA THR A 191 7.42 -13.05 1.40
C THR A 191 6.10 -12.43 1.86
N PHE A 192 5.00 -13.19 1.83
CA PHE A 192 3.68 -12.77 2.30
C PHE A 192 3.23 -13.50 3.57
N VAL A 193 4.00 -14.45 4.11
CA VAL A 193 3.65 -15.13 5.35
C VAL A 193 4.31 -14.41 6.51
N LYS A 194 3.51 -14.02 7.50
CA LYS A 194 3.98 -13.31 8.70
C LYS A 194 3.42 -13.95 9.94
N ARG A 195 4.14 -13.79 11.04
CA ARG A 195 3.70 -14.32 12.33
C ARG A 195 2.33 -13.77 12.73
N TYR A 196 1.45 -14.63 13.24
CA TYR A 196 0.07 -14.27 13.57
C TYR A 196 0.00 -13.09 14.55
N ASP A 197 0.91 -13.02 15.52
CA ASP A 197 0.95 -11.96 16.55
C ASP A 197 1.02 -10.52 15.98
N PHE A 198 1.42 -10.37 14.71
CA PHE A 198 1.48 -9.09 14.01
C PHE A 198 0.22 -8.76 13.20
N TYR A 199 -0.88 -9.50 13.34
CA TYR A 199 -2.12 -9.29 12.58
C TYR A 199 -2.67 -7.86 12.68
N GLN A 200 -2.35 -7.16 13.78
CA GLN A 200 -2.74 -5.78 14.01
C GLN A 200 -2.13 -4.80 13.00
N GLU A 201 -0.99 -5.12 12.40
CA GLU A 201 -0.36 -4.30 11.35
C GLU A 201 -1.19 -4.23 10.07
N ALA A 202 -2.09 -5.21 9.86
CA ALA A 202 -2.96 -5.30 8.70
C ALA A 202 -2.21 -5.05 7.37
N GLU A 203 -1.07 -5.72 7.21
CA GLU A 203 -0.06 -5.39 6.21
C GLU A 203 -0.47 -5.85 4.80
N SER A 204 -0.01 -5.11 3.79
CA SER A 204 -0.02 -5.51 2.39
C SER A 204 1.31 -5.10 1.74
N ARG A 205 1.77 -5.86 0.75
CA ARG A 205 3.10 -5.72 0.16
C ARG A 205 3.05 -5.62 -1.34
N LEU A 206 3.91 -4.79 -1.89
CA LEU A 206 4.46 -4.98 -3.23
C LEU A 206 5.77 -5.75 -3.08
N VAL A 207 5.93 -6.85 -3.81
CA VAL A 207 7.14 -7.68 -3.80
C VAL A 207 7.76 -7.70 -5.19
N PHE A 208 8.98 -7.20 -5.28
CA PHE A 208 9.76 -7.10 -6.51
C PHE A 208 10.76 -8.23 -6.57
N GLN A 209 10.70 -8.99 -7.67
CA GLN A 209 11.58 -10.12 -7.93
C GLN A 209 12.56 -9.76 -9.05
N PRO A 210 13.84 -9.49 -8.73
CA PRO A 210 14.88 -9.15 -9.71
C PRO A 210 15.03 -10.19 -10.83
N THR A 211 14.89 -11.48 -10.50
CA THR A 211 15.09 -12.58 -11.45
C THR A 211 14.00 -12.70 -12.52
N GLN A 212 12.87 -12.00 -12.36
CA GLN A 212 11.78 -11.96 -13.35
C GLN A 212 11.90 -10.80 -14.35
N THR A 213 12.98 -10.03 -14.28
CA THR A 213 13.17 -8.87 -15.16
C THR A 213 14.14 -9.19 -16.30
N ALA A 214 13.93 -8.55 -17.45
CA ALA A 214 14.84 -8.68 -18.61
C ALA A 214 16.26 -8.16 -18.32
N TYR A 215 16.35 -7.13 -17.46
CA TYR A 215 17.61 -6.51 -17.05
C TYR A 215 17.69 -6.48 -15.54
N TYR A 216 18.81 -6.90 -14.97
CA TYR A 216 18.97 -6.94 -13.51
C TYR A 216 18.95 -5.52 -12.92
N PRO A 217 18.17 -5.27 -11.85
CA PRO A 217 18.04 -3.94 -11.27
C PRO A 217 19.32 -3.50 -10.57
N ARG A 218 19.63 -2.21 -10.69
CA ARG A 218 20.73 -1.60 -9.96
C ARG A 218 20.36 -1.48 -8.50
N VAL A 219 21.02 -2.28 -7.66
CA VAL A 219 20.87 -2.21 -6.21
C VAL A 219 21.57 -0.97 -5.67
N GLN A 220 20.84 -0.18 -4.88
CA GLN A 220 21.37 0.98 -4.15
C GLN A 220 21.43 0.68 -2.66
N TYR A 221 22.13 1.52 -1.88
CA TYR A 221 22.35 1.29 -0.47
C TYR A 221 22.08 2.55 0.35
N ARG A 222 21.37 2.40 1.46
CA ARG A 222 21.13 3.48 2.43
C ARG A 222 21.53 3.06 3.83
N MET A 223 21.99 4.03 4.61
CA MET A 223 22.27 3.83 6.03
C MET A 223 20.98 3.96 6.83
N ASP A 224 20.61 2.90 7.55
CA ASP A 224 19.47 2.93 8.47
C ASP A 224 19.81 2.11 9.73
N GLN A 225 19.60 2.68 10.91
CA GLN A 225 19.92 2.05 12.20
C GLN A 225 21.34 1.41 12.27
N LYS A 226 22.35 2.07 11.67
CA LYS A 226 23.74 1.58 11.56
C LYS A 226 23.94 0.34 10.68
N VAL A 227 22.91 -0.07 9.93
CA VAL A 227 22.96 -1.17 8.96
C VAL A 227 22.86 -0.62 7.54
N LEU A 228 23.78 -1.03 6.68
CA LEU A 228 23.76 -0.63 5.27
C LEU A 228 22.73 -1.49 4.55
N LYS A 229 21.55 -0.93 4.28
CA LYS A 229 20.40 -1.65 3.72
C LYS A 229 20.38 -1.54 2.19
N PRO A 230 20.36 -2.66 1.46
CA PRO A 230 20.10 -2.67 0.02
C PRO A 230 18.65 -2.29 -0.27
N TYR A 231 18.44 -1.49 -1.32
CA TYR A 231 17.11 -1.14 -1.80
C TYR A 231 17.08 -0.96 -3.33
N LEU A 232 15.89 -1.10 -3.90
CA LEU A 232 15.57 -0.68 -5.26
C LEU A 232 14.78 0.62 -5.20
N ASP A 233 15.14 1.56 -6.06
CA ASP A 233 14.50 2.86 -6.12
C ASP A 233 13.32 2.80 -7.10
N MET A 234 12.12 2.55 -6.56
CA MET A 234 10.97 2.14 -7.38
C MET A 234 10.12 3.33 -7.79
N ILE A 235 10.02 3.54 -9.10
CA ILE A 235 9.15 4.55 -9.70
C ILE A 235 7.89 3.86 -10.23
N CYS A 236 6.73 4.44 -9.92
CA CYS A 236 5.47 4.05 -10.57
C CYS A 236 5.27 4.90 -11.83
N LYS A 237 4.98 4.26 -12.97
CA LYS A 237 4.97 4.90 -14.31
C LYS A 237 4.13 6.18 -14.38
N ASP A 238 2.93 6.15 -13.82
CA ASP A 238 2.00 7.28 -13.82
C ASP A 238 2.05 8.09 -12.51
N GLY A 239 3.05 7.81 -11.65
CA GLY A 239 3.16 8.31 -10.29
C GLY A 239 2.45 7.40 -9.28
N TRP A 240 2.89 7.44 -8.03
CA TRP A 240 2.24 6.69 -6.95
C TRP A 240 0.82 7.23 -6.73
N PRO A 241 -0.20 6.38 -6.56
CA PRO A 241 -1.60 6.80 -6.51
C PRO A 241 -1.93 7.40 -5.14
N ILE A 242 -1.32 8.54 -4.80
CA ILE A 242 -1.40 9.23 -3.50
C ILE A 242 -2.65 10.11 -3.47
N TRP A 243 -3.53 9.88 -2.50
CA TRP A 243 -4.83 10.56 -2.40
C TRP A 243 -4.94 11.46 -1.16
N GLU A 244 -4.29 11.10 -0.07
CA GLU A 244 -4.34 11.86 1.18
C GLU A 244 -3.00 11.80 1.91
N ILE A 245 -2.65 12.90 2.57
CA ILE A 245 -1.56 12.99 3.53
C ILE A 245 -2.18 13.37 4.86
N MET A 246 -2.10 12.47 5.83
CA MET A 246 -2.58 12.70 7.18
C MET A 246 -1.41 13.00 8.11
N ILE A 247 -1.47 14.13 8.82
CA ILE A 247 -0.49 14.47 9.85
C ILE A 247 -0.77 13.66 11.11
N GLY A 248 0.23 12.94 11.61
CA GLY A 248 0.13 12.12 12.81
C GLY A 248 -0.09 12.91 14.10
N PRO A 249 -0.37 12.23 15.22
CA PRO A 249 -0.44 12.87 16.53
C PRO A 249 0.93 13.46 16.93
N GLY A 250 0.94 14.67 17.50
CA GLY A 250 2.18 15.35 17.88
C GLY A 250 1.92 16.65 18.66
N PHE A 251 2.82 17.04 19.56
CA PHE A 251 2.68 18.29 20.35
C PHE A 251 2.56 19.54 19.47
N ASN A 252 3.15 19.49 18.27
CA ASN A 252 3.19 20.55 17.26
C ASN A 252 2.39 20.18 16.00
N GLN A 253 1.39 19.27 16.08
CA GLN A 253 0.63 18.77 14.92
C GLN A 253 0.14 19.90 14.00
N GLN A 254 -0.40 20.99 14.55
CA GLN A 254 -0.86 22.12 13.74
C GLN A 254 0.27 22.83 12.99
N VAL A 255 1.46 22.94 13.59
CA VAL A 255 2.62 23.55 12.92
C VAL A 255 3.09 22.67 11.77
N VAL A 256 3.09 21.35 11.96
CA VAL A 256 3.41 20.36 10.92
C VAL A 256 2.37 20.41 9.80
N TYR A 257 1.09 20.51 10.14
CA TYR A 257 0.02 20.68 9.15
C TYR A 257 0.25 21.91 8.28
N ASN A 258 0.49 23.07 8.91
CA ASN A 258 0.70 24.31 8.17
C ASN A 258 1.96 24.27 7.29
N SER A 259 3.03 23.58 7.72
CA SER A 259 4.25 23.46 6.92
C SER A 259 4.06 22.51 5.73
N VAL A 260 3.36 21.38 5.90
CA VAL A 260 3.03 20.45 4.81
C VAL A 260 2.06 21.11 3.83
N GLU A 261 1.08 21.87 4.32
CA GLU A 261 0.18 22.66 3.48
C GLU A 261 0.94 23.66 2.62
N HIS A 262 1.85 24.42 3.23
CA HIS A 262 2.71 25.34 2.50
C HIS A 262 3.51 24.59 1.43
N PHE A 263 4.13 23.47 1.78
CA PHE A 263 4.90 22.64 0.85
C PHE A 263 4.08 22.19 -0.36
N LEU A 264 2.89 21.61 -0.14
CA LEU A 264 2.02 21.11 -1.21
C LEU A 264 1.57 22.22 -2.17
N ASN A 265 1.37 23.44 -1.66
CA ASN A 265 0.99 24.59 -2.49
C ASN A 265 2.13 25.10 -3.38
N HIS A 266 3.40 24.92 -2.99
CA HIS A 266 4.53 25.60 -3.64
C HIS A 266 5.46 24.67 -4.44
N VAL A 267 5.34 23.35 -4.30
CA VAL A 267 6.26 22.38 -4.92
C VAL A 267 5.54 21.52 -5.95
N GLU A 268 6.16 21.26 -7.10
CA GLU A 268 5.64 20.28 -8.08
C GLU A 268 5.60 18.89 -7.45
N ILE A 269 4.47 18.18 -7.60
CA ILE A 269 4.24 16.91 -6.93
C ILE A 269 3.82 15.80 -7.90
N LYS A 270 4.19 14.57 -7.58
CA LYS A 270 3.85 13.37 -8.35
C LYS A 270 2.95 12.45 -7.53
N VAL A 271 1.64 12.57 -7.73
CA VAL A 271 0.62 11.90 -6.91
C VAL A 271 -0.35 11.02 -7.69
N GLY A 272 0.07 10.60 -8.88
CA GLY A 272 -0.67 9.59 -9.63
C GLY A 272 -1.95 10.11 -10.28
N ILE A 273 -2.07 11.43 -10.49
CA ILE A 273 -3.17 12.00 -11.28
C ILE A 273 -2.81 11.88 -12.75
N ARG A 274 -3.58 11.07 -13.48
CA ARG A 274 -3.33 10.76 -14.89
C ARG A 274 -3.91 11.81 -15.83
N ASP A 275 -5.12 12.27 -15.53
CA ASP A 275 -5.91 13.16 -16.37
C ASP A 275 -6.94 13.94 -15.54
N THR A 276 -7.72 14.76 -16.24
CA THR A 276 -8.79 15.56 -15.66
C THR A 276 -9.88 14.71 -15.03
N GLU A 277 -10.21 13.54 -15.59
CA GLU A 277 -11.27 12.69 -15.05
C GLU A 277 -10.87 12.14 -13.68
N ASP A 278 -9.61 11.70 -13.53
CA ASP A 278 -9.07 11.26 -12.25
C ASP A 278 -9.05 12.39 -11.21
N TYR A 279 -8.68 13.61 -11.62
CA TYR A 279 -8.74 14.78 -10.73
C TYR A 279 -10.17 15.09 -10.24
N LEU A 280 -11.15 15.12 -11.15
CA LEU A 280 -12.54 15.39 -10.82
C LEU A 280 -13.15 14.29 -9.94
N LYS A 281 -12.78 13.04 -10.17
CA LYS A 281 -13.16 11.91 -9.32
C LYS A 281 -12.69 12.12 -7.88
N ARG A 282 -11.49 12.65 -7.66
CA ARG A 282 -10.98 12.94 -6.30
C ARG A 282 -11.79 14.04 -5.60
N ILE A 283 -12.31 15.02 -6.33
CA ILE A 283 -13.25 16.02 -5.79
C ILE A 283 -14.56 15.33 -5.37
N GLU A 284 -15.11 14.46 -6.23
CA GLU A 284 -16.34 13.72 -5.93
C GLU A 284 -16.17 12.83 -4.68
N GLU A 285 -15.06 12.11 -4.56
CA GLU A 285 -14.75 11.26 -3.41
C GLU A 285 -14.50 12.06 -2.12
N TYR A 286 -13.94 13.27 -2.19
CA TYR A 286 -13.79 14.15 -1.02
C TYR A 286 -15.15 14.51 -0.41
N TRP A 287 -16.16 14.80 -1.23
CA TRP A 287 -17.49 15.18 -0.73
C TRP A 287 -18.40 14.01 -0.38
N LYS A 288 -18.07 12.80 -0.84
CA LYS A 288 -18.88 11.58 -0.68
C LYS A 288 -19.38 11.32 0.75
N PRO A 289 -18.59 11.52 1.84
CA PRO A 289 -19.08 11.28 3.20
C PRO A 289 -20.28 12.16 3.60
N TYR A 290 -20.43 13.34 2.99
CA TYR A 290 -21.47 14.33 3.29
C TYR A 290 -22.36 14.68 2.08
N ALA A 291 -22.24 13.93 0.97
CA ALA A 291 -22.97 14.24 -0.26
C ALA A 291 -24.49 14.27 -0.08
N GLY A 292 -25.03 13.47 0.84
CA GLY A 292 -26.46 13.47 1.18
C GLY A 292 -26.91 14.73 1.92
N GLU A 293 -26.07 15.28 2.80
CA GLU A 293 -26.34 16.53 3.54
C GLU A 293 -26.21 17.75 2.62
N LEU A 294 -25.22 17.72 1.72
CA LEU A 294 -24.94 18.81 0.79
C LEU A 294 -25.94 18.90 -0.37
N LYS A 295 -26.72 17.84 -0.62
CA LYS A 295 -27.68 17.79 -1.74
C LYS A 295 -28.76 18.85 -1.60
N GLY A 296 -28.97 19.65 -2.64
CA GLY A 296 -29.94 20.75 -2.63
C GLY A 296 -29.36 22.08 -2.12
N ILE A 297 -28.12 22.07 -1.63
CA ILE A 297 -27.37 23.30 -1.36
C ILE A 297 -26.87 23.83 -2.72
N LYS A 298 -27.39 24.99 -3.12
CA LYS A 298 -27.16 25.56 -4.46
C LYS A 298 -25.69 25.59 -4.87
N ILE A 299 -24.78 26.03 -4.00
CA ILE A 299 -23.36 26.16 -4.34
C ILE A 299 -22.68 24.80 -4.59
N TYR A 300 -23.13 23.76 -3.88
CA TYR A 300 -22.65 22.40 -4.09
C TYR A 300 -23.28 21.75 -5.33
N ASP A 301 -24.57 21.98 -5.57
CA ASP A 301 -25.24 21.53 -6.79
C ASP A 301 -24.63 22.19 -8.05
N ASP A 302 -24.21 23.46 -7.94
CA ASP A 302 -23.49 24.18 -9.00
C ASP A 302 -22.08 23.60 -9.20
N LEU A 303 -21.33 23.27 -8.13
CA LEU A 303 -20.06 22.54 -8.24
C LEU A 303 -20.22 21.23 -9.02
N HIS A 304 -21.23 20.42 -8.68
CA HIS A 304 -21.52 19.16 -9.39
C HIS A 304 -21.84 19.37 -10.86
N ARG A 305 -22.59 20.42 -11.20
CA ARG A 305 -22.87 20.77 -12.60
C ARG A 305 -21.58 21.11 -13.35
N HIS A 306 -20.70 21.93 -12.75
CA HIS A 306 -19.42 22.25 -13.35
C HIS A 306 -18.52 21.02 -13.56
N ILE A 307 -18.54 20.04 -12.64
CA ILE A 307 -17.82 18.77 -12.83
C ILE A 307 -18.31 18.05 -14.08
N MET A 308 -19.63 17.94 -14.26
CA MET A 308 -20.23 17.30 -15.44
C MET A 308 -19.89 18.03 -16.73
N ASP A 309 -19.93 19.37 -16.72
CA ASP A 309 -19.59 20.21 -17.86
C ASP A 309 -18.09 20.07 -18.21
N ALA A 310 -17.21 20.03 -17.22
CA ALA A 310 -15.77 19.85 -17.42
C ALA A 310 -15.43 18.48 -18.03
N LYS A 311 -16.10 17.41 -17.57
CA LYS A 311 -16.02 16.06 -18.16
C LYS A 311 -16.46 16.08 -19.63
N ALA A 312 -17.60 16.70 -19.93
CA ALA A 312 -18.14 16.79 -21.29
C ALA A 312 -17.26 17.65 -22.23
N ALA A 313 -16.64 18.71 -21.72
CA ALA A 313 -15.80 19.61 -22.49
C ALA A 313 -14.36 19.09 -22.70
N ASN A 314 -14.00 17.95 -22.10
CA ASN A 314 -12.63 17.42 -22.09
C ASN A 314 -11.60 18.48 -21.66
N MET A 315 -11.91 19.16 -20.55
CA MET A 315 -11.09 20.24 -20.01
C MET A 315 -9.67 19.75 -19.72
N ARG A 316 -8.65 20.60 -19.97
CA ARG A 316 -7.26 20.27 -19.63
C ARG A 316 -7.06 20.23 -18.11
N LEU A 317 -6.21 19.33 -17.64
CA LEU A 317 -5.97 19.11 -16.21
C LEU A 317 -5.59 20.40 -15.46
N GLU A 318 -4.62 21.16 -15.96
CA GLU A 318 -4.19 22.43 -15.34
C GLU A 318 -5.35 23.45 -15.23
N ALA A 319 -6.18 23.54 -16.27
CA ALA A 319 -7.34 24.43 -16.26
C ALA A 319 -8.41 23.96 -15.26
N ALA A 320 -8.63 22.64 -15.15
CA ALA A 320 -9.52 22.08 -14.16
C ALA A 320 -8.99 22.34 -12.73
N GLN A 321 -7.69 22.14 -12.48
CA GLN A 321 -7.10 22.38 -11.17
C GLN A 321 -7.28 23.83 -10.69
N ILE A 322 -7.13 24.81 -11.58
CA ILE A 322 -7.37 26.22 -11.27
C ILE A 322 -8.85 26.49 -11.00
N ALA A 323 -9.73 26.08 -11.92
CA ALA A 323 -11.16 26.38 -11.83
C ALA A 323 -11.82 25.74 -10.61
N PHE A 324 -11.46 24.49 -10.29
CA PHE A 324 -12.05 23.77 -9.18
C PHE A 324 -11.43 24.12 -7.84
N ASP A 325 -10.19 24.62 -7.76
CA ASP A 325 -9.66 25.15 -6.49
C ASP A 325 -10.52 26.32 -5.98
N GLU A 326 -10.86 27.27 -6.86
CA GLU A 326 -11.73 28.40 -6.52
C GLU A 326 -13.14 27.93 -6.09
N LEU A 327 -13.76 27.02 -6.85
CA LEU A 327 -15.10 26.50 -6.53
C LEU A 327 -15.09 25.73 -5.20
N MET A 328 -14.07 24.91 -4.95
CA MET A 328 -13.91 24.16 -3.71
C MET A 328 -13.78 25.11 -2.50
N GLN A 329 -13.00 26.18 -2.63
CA GLN A 329 -12.86 27.19 -1.58
C GLN A 329 -14.20 27.90 -1.30
N GLN A 330 -14.97 28.24 -2.34
CA GLN A 330 -16.28 28.86 -2.17
C GLN A 330 -17.26 27.93 -1.42
N VAL A 331 -17.31 26.64 -1.78
CA VAL A 331 -18.14 25.65 -1.07
C VAL A 331 -17.69 25.50 0.38
N CYS A 332 -16.39 25.40 0.65
CA CYS A 332 -15.86 25.32 2.01
C CYS A 332 -16.21 26.57 2.85
N ASN A 333 -16.07 27.77 2.30
CA ASN A 333 -16.41 29.01 2.99
C ASN A 333 -17.91 29.07 3.33
N PHE A 334 -18.77 28.71 2.37
CA PHE A 334 -20.22 28.62 2.59
C PHE A 334 -20.54 27.68 3.77
N ILE A 335 -19.95 26.49 3.80
CA ILE A 335 -20.18 25.50 4.87
C ILE A 335 -19.75 26.04 6.24
N GLN A 336 -18.67 26.83 6.31
CA GLN A 336 -18.19 27.40 7.58
C GLN A 336 -19.11 28.49 8.13
N GLU A 337 -19.69 29.30 7.24
CA GLU A 337 -20.51 30.46 7.60
C GLU A 337 -21.99 30.12 7.81
N ASP A 338 -22.52 29.10 7.13
CA ASP A 338 -23.94 28.79 7.11
C ASP A 338 -24.38 27.92 8.32
N ASP A 339 -25.43 28.35 9.02
CA ASP A 339 -26.00 27.65 10.19
C ASP A 339 -26.77 26.37 9.82
N VAL A 340 -27.16 26.18 8.56
CA VAL A 340 -27.86 24.98 8.06
C VAL A 340 -26.92 23.77 8.00
N CYS A 341 -25.62 23.99 7.84
CA CYS A 341 -24.62 22.92 7.77
C CYS A 341 -24.35 22.32 9.16
N SER A 342 -24.27 20.99 9.23
CA SER A 342 -24.04 20.29 10.49
C SER A 342 -22.65 20.58 11.07
N GLU A 343 -22.55 20.52 12.40
CA GLU A 343 -21.26 20.59 13.09
C GLU A 343 -20.30 19.46 12.65
N GLY A 344 -20.83 18.32 12.24
CA GLY A 344 -20.05 17.21 11.69
C GLY A 344 -19.34 17.61 10.39
N LEU A 345 -20.10 18.17 9.44
CA LEU A 345 -19.57 18.66 8.16
C LEU A 345 -18.57 19.81 8.37
N LYS A 346 -18.89 20.78 9.24
CA LYS A 346 -17.98 21.87 9.61
C LYS A 346 -16.66 21.35 10.21
N LYS A 347 -16.73 20.32 11.06
CA LYS A 347 -15.54 19.66 11.62
C LYS A 347 -14.77 18.87 10.56
N TYR A 348 -15.46 18.25 9.60
CA TYR A 348 -14.84 17.52 8.50
C TYR A 348 -13.95 18.43 7.66
N ILE A 349 -14.49 19.55 7.15
CA ILE A 349 -13.73 20.48 6.29
C ILE A 349 -12.60 21.22 7.03
N LYS A 350 -12.73 21.40 8.36
CA LYS A 350 -11.65 21.93 9.20
C LYS A 350 -10.49 20.96 9.35
N ARG A 351 -10.77 19.66 9.28
CA ARG A 351 -9.77 18.59 9.48
C ARG A 351 -9.24 18.01 8.18
N HIS A 352 -9.94 18.20 7.06
CA HIS A 352 -9.59 17.68 5.75
C HIS A 352 -9.66 18.81 4.74
N ARG A 353 -8.52 19.26 4.24
CA ARG A 353 -8.43 20.28 3.21
C ARG A 353 -8.14 19.62 1.87
N PHE A 354 -8.99 19.85 0.89
CA PHE A 354 -8.70 19.47 -0.49
C PHE A 354 -7.71 20.48 -1.08
N MET A 355 -6.57 19.99 -1.56
CA MET A 355 -5.53 20.81 -2.18
C MET A 355 -5.76 20.88 -3.70
N ASN A 356 -5.42 22.00 -4.33
CA ASN A 356 -5.61 22.23 -5.77
C ASN A 356 -5.00 21.14 -6.67
N LYS A 357 -3.92 20.48 -6.22
CA LYS A 357 -3.26 19.36 -6.89
C LYS A 357 -3.94 17.99 -6.67
N GLY A 358 -5.16 17.97 -6.14
CA GLY A 358 -5.98 16.76 -6.04
C GLY A 358 -5.56 15.80 -4.94
N ILE A 359 -5.10 16.33 -3.81
CA ILE A 359 -4.74 15.57 -2.60
C ILE A 359 -5.52 16.13 -1.43
N VAL A 360 -5.93 15.29 -0.51
CA VAL A 360 -6.48 15.71 0.78
C VAL A 360 -5.35 15.84 1.81
N LEU A 361 -5.22 16.99 2.45
CA LEU A 361 -4.37 17.17 3.62
C LEU A 361 -5.24 17.11 4.88
N SER A 362 -4.93 16.17 5.78
CA SER A 362 -5.71 15.95 6.99
C SER A 362 -4.85 15.83 8.25
N SER A 363 -5.51 15.80 9.41
CA SER A 363 -4.86 15.55 10.71
C SER A 363 -5.51 14.36 11.41
N SER A 364 -4.67 13.50 12.01
CA SER A 364 -5.05 12.40 12.89
C SER A 364 -6.04 12.85 13.97
N SER A 365 -6.97 11.95 14.32
CA SER A 365 -7.92 12.16 15.41
C SER A 365 -7.40 11.73 16.77
N ILE A 366 -6.33 10.93 16.76
CA ILE A 366 -5.72 10.40 17.95
C ILE A 366 -5.14 11.56 18.76
N PRO A 367 -5.49 11.68 20.05
CA PRO A 367 -4.90 12.70 20.90
C PRO A 367 -3.40 12.43 21.05
N PHE A 368 -2.62 13.49 21.16
CA PHE A 368 -1.23 13.36 21.53
C PHE A 368 -1.14 12.83 22.98
N ILE A 369 -0.61 11.62 23.15
CA ILE A 369 -0.41 10.98 24.45
C ILE A 369 1.10 10.89 24.66
N TYR A 370 1.68 11.91 25.29
CA TYR A 370 3.04 11.88 25.83
C TYR A 370 3.06 12.59 27.17
#